data_AF-A0A538F6X8-F1
#
_entry.id   AF-A0A538F6X8-F1
#
_cell.length_a   1.000
_cell.length_b   1.000
_cell.length_c   1.000
_cell.angle_alpha   90.00
_cell.angle_beta   90.00
_cell.angle_gamma   90.00
#
_symmetry.space_group_name_H-M   'P 1'
#
loop_
_entity.id
_entity.type
_entity.pdbx_description
1 polymer ?
#
loop_
_entity_poly.entity_id
_entity_poly.type
_entity_poly.pdbx_seq_one_letter_code
_entity_poly.pdbx_strand_id
1 'polypeptide(L)'
;MRWRRGGGLRAVGAIAATVGAFVTPGDDQIAIDATSADTGSYSVNGGAAQMFAAATKVTVDAGAGNDSVVVNNPTGGLFAPTLGIVVNGGGGSDHVTSQNGLAATGSYTLAFGSTPARLVQIGAAKQVITFNGVQGVKDVNTDARFAYKATPAHDDVLVDDYPEYPVSSRIISAASSSFGFSGKSSMTVDTLGTDSTPDTVKLTGHSPVPQLAIDDGSQPAEDVITAQDFRLGGLDIANDSLVLHGSRIEGLPSSNQADVTAVTVALDGGTVGTTAAPLGVETNKLDAQTQGDAQIRIKALNFTSDLQLGGVRKPVGGGVRSASGSVWIAHDGSAPLTSLAQDAAVSGQSVYLRSDRLDLSKGHVDAGGGGAILLPGDPWPIDLGATNDDWGSLNLSAAEVANIRTQALTIGQATGGLVTASDAIARRSTEGLMLVSGTGFTATGSGMLSAGKLSLIDGSATGRSWLVDPSRVSVDGRAPVPYGSTPALTLHGGSGADTFAVKPSPLTAYAIDGGEPSTSPGDSLAYDAGGRTVSGDTSPPDGE
;
A
#
# COMPACT_ATOMS: atom_id res chain seq x y z
N MET A 1 -15.40 5.70 -79.46
CA MET A 1 -14.42 6.06 -78.40
C MET A 1 -13.74 4.80 -77.92
N ARG A 2 -12.44 4.62 -78.20
CA ARG A 2 -11.63 3.46 -77.80
C ARG A 2 -10.80 3.85 -76.59
N TRP A 3 -10.99 3.14 -75.47
CA TRP A 3 -10.09 3.19 -74.33
C TRP A 3 -8.74 2.58 -74.72
N ARG A 4 -7.65 3.32 -74.56
CA ARG A 4 -6.27 2.80 -74.63
C ARG A 4 -5.75 2.60 -73.21
N ARG A 5 -5.52 1.34 -72.83
CA ARG A 5 -4.56 0.96 -71.78
C ARG A 5 -3.14 1.11 -72.36
N GLY A 6 -2.22 1.61 -71.55
CA GLY A 6 -0.79 1.57 -71.84
C GLY A 6 -0.02 2.77 -71.31
N GLY A 7 0.49 2.64 -70.08
CA GLY A 7 1.43 3.59 -69.49
C GLY A 7 2.12 2.93 -68.29
N GLY A 8 3.18 2.18 -68.56
CA GLY A 8 4.04 1.61 -67.53
C GLY A 8 4.70 2.72 -66.72
N LEU A 9 4.63 2.62 -65.39
CA LEU A 9 5.35 3.51 -64.49
C LEU A 9 6.86 3.27 -64.66
N ARG A 10 7.56 4.30 -65.13
CA ARG A 10 9.02 4.40 -64.99
C ARG A 10 9.33 4.69 -63.52
N ALA A 11 10.29 3.97 -62.96
CA ALA A 11 10.94 4.33 -61.71
C ALA A 11 11.58 5.72 -61.88
N VAL A 12 10.98 6.73 -61.26
CA VAL A 12 11.59 8.04 -61.04
C VAL A 12 12.33 7.96 -59.72
N GLY A 13 13.57 8.46 -59.68
CA GLY A 13 14.44 8.43 -58.50
C GLY A 13 13.76 8.94 -57.23
N ALA A 14 14.20 8.40 -56.10
CA ALA A 14 13.67 8.56 -54.75
C ALA A 14 13.17 9.98 -54.43
N ILE A 15 11.88 10.19 -54.70
CA ILE A 15 11.08 11.21 -54.02
C ILE A 15 10.34 10.42 -52.93
N ALA A 16 10.49 10.85 -51.69
CA ALA A 16 9.76 10.36 -50.52
C ALA A 16 8.31 9.98 -50.89
N ALA A 17 7.99 8.69 -50.89
CA ALA A 17 6.70 8.21 -51.38
C ALA A 17 5.63 8.36 -50.28
N THR A 18 4.58 9.12 -50.58
CA THR A 18 3.31 9.05 -49.85
C THR A 18 2.51 7.87 -50.42
N VAL A 19 2.15 6.90 -49.57
CA VAL A 19 1.30 5.77 -49.95
C VAL A 19 -0.15 6.09 -49.58
N GLY A 20 -1.09 5.87 -50.50
CA GLY A 20 -2.52 6.06 -50.28
C GLY A 20 -3.33 4.81 -50.68
N ALA A 21 -4.10 4.26 -49.73
CA ALA A 21 -5.09 3.22 -50.03
C ALA A 21 -6.46 3.87 -50.22
N PHE A 22 -7.04 3.74 -51.42
CA PHE A 22 -8.43 4.13 -51.70
C PHE A 22 -9.31 2.90 -51.68
N VAL A 23 -10.40 2.96 -50.93
CA VAL A 23 -11.30 1.82 -50.72
C VAL A 23 -12.71 2.09 -51.25
N THR A 24 -13.62 1.14 -51.02
CA THR A 24 -15.00 1.20 -51.52
C THR A 24 -15.94 1.90 -50.51
N PRO A 25 -17.20 2.18 -50.85
CA PRO A 25 -18.16 2.78 -49.91
C PRO A 25 -18.78 1.80 -48.89
N GLY A 26 -18.23 0.61 -48.69
CA GLY A 26 -18.74 -0.37 -47.73
C GLY A 26 -17.60 -1.07 -47.00
N ASP A 27 -17.91 -1.91 -46.01
CA ASP A 27 -16.95 -2.52 -45.08
C ASP A 27 -15.69 -3.08 -45.77
N ASP A 28 -14.56 -2.42 -45.55
CA ASP A 28 -13.28 -2.72 -46.16
C ASP A 28 -12.27 -3.29 -45.15
N GLN A 29 -11.49 -4.28 -45.60
CA GLN A 29 -10.34 -4.83 -44.88
C GLN A 29 -9.04 -4.36 -45.53
N ILE A 30 -8.30 -3.50 -44.85
CA ILE A 30 -7.02 -2.96 -45.31
C ILE A 30 -5.89 -3.61 -44.50
N ALA A 31 -4.97 -4.29 -45.18
CA ALA A 31 -3.77 -4.86 -44.56
C ALA A 31 -2.52 -4.13 -45.07
N ILE A 32 -1.64 -3.70 -44.16
CA ILE A 32 -0.31 -3.16 -44.45
C ILE A 32 0.71 -4.17 -43.91
N ASP A 33 1.43 -4.81 -44.83
CA ASP A 33 2.44 -5.82 -44.54
C ASP A 33 3.84 -5.22 -44.69
N ALA A 34 4.42 -4.77 -43.58
CA ALA A 34 5.72 -4.14 -43.57
C ALA A 34 6.86 -5.17 -43.42
N THR A 35 7.89 -5.02 -44.25
CA THR A 35 9.11 -5.84 -44.20
C THR A 35 10.29 -5.10 -43.57
N SER A 36 10.21 -3.77 -43.45
CA SER A 36 11.16 -2.92 -42.74
C SER A 36 10.45 -1.71 -42.10
N ALA A 37 11.20 -0.73 -41.59
CA ALA A 37 10.65 0.50 -41.04
C ALA A 37 9.90 1.38 -42.07
N ASP A 38 10.14 1.20 -43.38
CA ASP A 38 9.64 2.10 -44.43
C ASP A 38 9.27 1.37 -45.74
N THR A 39 9.30 0.04 -45.75
CA THR A 39 9.11 -0.80 -46.94
C THR A 39 8.13 -1.93 -46.65
N GLY A 40 7.30 -2.28 -47.62
CA GLY A 40 6.29 -3.32 -47.47
C GLY A 40 5.30 -3.36 -48.63
N SER A 41 4.10 -3.85 -48.35
CA SER A 41 2.96 -3.82 -49.26
C SER A 41 1.65 -3.49 -48.56
N TYR A 42 0.62 -3.12 -49.31
CA TYR A 42 -0.74 -3.06 -48.80
C TYR A 42 -1.72 -3.81 -49.71
N SER A 43 -2.82 -4.27 -49.13
CA SER A 43 -3.94 -4.88 -49.85
C SER A 43 -5.28 -4.39 -49.29
N VAL A 44 -6.32 -4.42 -50.12
CA VAL A 44 -7.70 -4.08 -49.77
C VAL A 44 -8.57 -5.28 -50.14
N ASN A 45 -9.37 -5.77 -49.20
CA ASN A 45 -10.31 -6.90 -49.35
C ASN A 45 -9.65 -8.17 -49.93
N GLY A 46 -8.43 -8.47 -49.49
CA GLY A 46 -7.65 -9.62 -49.98
C GLY A 46 -7.23 -9.53 -51.45
N GLY A 47 -7.32 -8.34 -52.06
CA GLY A 47 -6.84 -8.06 -53.42
C GLY A 47 -5.32 -8.18 -53.55
N ALA A 48 -4.82 -7.98 -54.78
CA ALA A 48 -3.38 -8.06 -55.07
C ALA A 48 -2.58 -7.02 -54.25
N ALA A 49 -1.51 -7.48 -53.61
CA ALA A 49 -0.64 -6.63 -52.80
C ALA A 49 0.08 -5.58 -53.67
N GLN A 50 0.02 -4.33 -53.23
CA GLN A 50 0.69 -3.19 -53.85
C GLN A 50 1.95 -2.85 -53.06
N MET A 51 3.12 -3.03 -53.68
CA MET A 51 4.42 -2.80 -53.05
C MET A 51 4.73 -1.30 -52.91
N PHE A 52 5.38 -0.94 -51.81
CA PHE A 52 5.98 0.37 -51.59
C PHE A 52 7.36 0.23 -50.95
N ALA A 53 8.21 1.24 -51.13
CA ALA A 53 9.54 1.31 -50.54
C ALA A 53 9.90 2.76 -50.19
N ALA A 54 10.73 2.94 -49.16
CA ALA A 54 11.14 4.26 -48.66
C ALA A 54 9.95 5.20 -48.38
N ALA A 55 8.86 4.64 -47.84
CA ALA A 55 7.67 5.40 -47.49
C ALA A 55 8.00 6.35 -46.34
N THR A 56 7.79 7.65 -46.55
CA THR A 56 7.89 8.62 -45.47
C THR A 56 6.57 8.85 -44.78
N LYS A 57 5.44 8.59 -45.47
CA LYS A 57 4.09 8.72 -44.93
C LYS A 57 3.18 7.66 -45.54
N VAL A 58 2.30 7.10 -44.72
CA VAL A 58 1.18 6.28 -45.20
C VAL A 58 -0.12 6.94 -44.78
N THR A 59 -1.07 7.06 -45.72
CA THR A 59 -2.43 7.51 -45.46
C THR A 59 -3.41 6.41 -45.87
N VAL A 60 -4.32 6.06 -44.98
CA VAL A 60 -5.45 5.16 -45.26
C VAL A 60 -6.73 5.98 -45.15
N ASP A 61 -7.49 6.05 -46.24
CA ASP A 61 -8.81 6.68 -46.29
C ASP A 61 -9.85 5.59 -46.46
N ALA A 62 -10.47 5.16 -45.35
CA ALA A 62 -11.35 3.99 -45.31
C ALA A 62 -12.80 4.29 -45.78
N GLY A 63 -13.19 5.56 -45.83
CA GLY A 63 -14.41 5.94 -46.55
C GLY A 63 -15.67 5.73 -45.71
N ALA A 64 -16.57 4.85 -46.15
CA ALA A 64 -17.84 4.60 -45.47
C ALA A 64 -18.03 3.10 -45.29
N GLY A 65 -18.68 2.68 -44.22
CA GLY A 65 -18.75 1.27 -43.82
C GLY A 65 -18.06 1.05 -42.49
N ASN A 66 -18.05 -0.19 -42.00
CA ASN A 66 -17.28 -0.57 -40.83
C ASN A 66 -15.93 -1.14 -41.31
N ASP A 67 -14.88 -0.33 -41.26
CA ASP A 67 -13.60 -0.67 -41.85
C ASP A 67 -12.61 -1.24 -40.84
N SER A 68 -11.74 -2.13 -41.29
CA SER A 68 -10.69 -2.74 -40.48
C SER A 68 -9.33 -2.53 -41.11
N VAL A 69 -8.45 -1.80 -40.41
CA VAL A 69 -7.06 -1.56 -40.82
C VAL A 69 -6.12 -2.37 -39.95
N VAL A 70 -5.26 -3.18 -40.56
CA VAL A 70 -4.24 -3.97 -39.88
C VAL A 70 -2.86 -3.52 -40.32
N VAL A 71 -2.04 -3.09 -39.37
CA VAL A 71 -0.61 -2.78 -39.56
C VAL A 71 0.20 -3.98 -39.04
N ASN A 72 0.67 -4.81 -39.96
CA ASN A 72 1.61 -5.89 -39.69
C ASN A 72 3.03 -5.33 -39.69
N ASN A 73 3.60 -5.17 -38.50
CA ASN A 73 4.97 -4.70 -38.32
C ASN A 73 5.99 -5.75 -38.76
N PRO A 74 7.20 -5.33 -39.19
CA PRO A 74 8.27 -6.26 -39.51
C PRO A 74 8.70 -7.05 -38.26
N THR A 75 9.06 -8.32 -38.43
CA THR A 75 9.53 -9.17 -37.33
C THR A 75 10.69 -8.50 -36.59
N GLY A 76 10.54 -8.33 -35.27
CA GLY A 76 11.58 -7.75 -34.40
C GLY A 76 11.73 -6.23 -34.52
N GLY A 77 10.84 -5.54 -35.25
CA GLY A 77 10.88 -4.09 -35.42
C GLY A 77 9.49 -3.47 -35.47
N LEU A 78 9.44 -2.20 -35.91
CA LEU A 78 8.21 -1.43 -36.09
C LEU A 78 8.21 -0.79 -37.48
N PHE A 79 7.04 -0.73 -38.11
CA PHE A 79 6.84 0.03 -39.34
C PHE A 79 6.71 1.52 -38.98
N ALA A 80 7.76 2.29 -39.24
CA ALA A 80 7.93 3.65 -38.74
C ALA A 80 8.31 4.64 -39.85
N PRO A 81 7.42 4.91 -40.83
CA PRO A 81 7.59 6.03 -41.75
C PRO A 81 7.85 7.34 -40.98
N THR A 82 8.79 8.16 -41.43
CA THR A 82 9.25 9.35 -40.68
C THR A 82 8.14 10.37 -40.36
N LEU A 83 7.15 10.50 -41.24
CA LEU A 83 5.97 11.36 -41.08
C LEU A 83 4.76 10.59 -40.52
N GLY A 84 4.92 9.32 -40.17
CA GLY A 84 3.92 8.47 -39.54
C GLY A 84 2.90 7.86 -40.49
N ILE A 85 1.91 7.22 -39.87
CA ILE A 85 0.76 6.59 -40.50
C ILE A 85 -0.47 7.40 -40.09
N VAL A 86 -1.33 7.74 -41.04
CA VAL A 86 -2.61 8.42 -40.80
C VAL A 86 -3.73 7.49 -41.26
N VAL A 87 -4.67 7.19 -40.37
CA VAL A 87 -5.86 6.39 -40.68
C VAL A 87 -7.09 7.25 -40.47
N ASN A 88 -7.84 7.46 -41.56
CA ASN A 88 -9.13 8.11 -41.56
C ASN A 88 -10.19 7.01 -41.71
N GLY A 89 -10.88 6.67 -40.62
CA GLY A 89 -11.97 5.67 -40.62
C GLY A 89 -13.14 6.14 -41.49
N GLY A 90 -13.45 7.44 -41.41
CA GLY A 90 -14.54 8.01 -42.19
C GLY A 90 -15.87 7.77 -41.49
N GLY A 91 -16.81 7.08 -42.14
CA GLY A 91 -18.16 6.90 -41.64
C GLY A 91 -18.52 5.46 -41.31
N GLY A 92 -18.61 5.12 -40.02
CA GLY A 92 -19.05 3.82 -39.52
C GLY A 92 -18.34 3.46 -38.23
N SER A 93 -18.26 2.17 -37.92
CA SER A 93 -17.55 1.62 -36.76
C SER A 93 -16.20 1.05 -37.20
N ASP A 94 -15.19 1.92 -37.24
CA ASP A 94 -13.88 1.59 -37.79
C ASP A 94 -12.89 1.14 -36.72
N HIS A 95 -12.03 0.20 -37.09
CA HIS A 95 -11.06 -0.42 -36.20
C HIS A 95 -9.64 -0.43 -36.79
N VAL A 96 -8.64 -0.18 -35.93
CA VAL A 96 -7.22 -0.31 -36.32
C VAL A 96 -6.49 -1.27 -35.40
N THR A 97 -5.71 -2.20 -35.95
CA THR A 97 -4.84 -3.11 -35.20
C THR A 97 -3.38 -2.94 -35.59
N SER A 98 -2.49 -2.69 -34.62
CA SER A 98 -1.03 -2.78 -34.78
C SER A 98 -0.55 -4.12 -34.22
N GLN A 99 0.16 -4.93 -35.02
CA GLN A 99 0.53 -6.30 -34.64
C GLN A 99 1.90 -6.74 -35.14
N ASN A 100 2.41 -7.83 -34.54
CA ASN A 100 3.68 -8.52 -34.87
C ASN A 100 4.98 -7.73 -34.63
N GLY A 101 4.87 -6.53 -34.07
CA GLY A 101 5.99 -5.65 -33.78
C GLY A 101 6.66 -5.95 -32.44
N LEU A 102 7.87 -5.44 -32.29
CA LEU A 102 8.61 -5.42 -31.03
C LEU A 102 8.86 -3.96 -30.61
N ALA A 103 8.19 -3.52 -29.55
CA ALA A 103 8.44 -2.23 -28.92
C ALA A 103 8.96 -2.41 -27.48
N ALA A 104 9.73 -1.44 -26.99
CA ALA A 104 10.06 -1.37 -25.57
C ALA A 104 8.90 -0.75 -24.78
N THR A 105 8.29 0.30 -25.36
CA THR A 105 7.15 1.00 -24.76
C THR A 105 6.10 1.35 -25.82
N GLY A 106 4.85 1.49 -25.38
CA GLY A 106 3.75 1.98 -26.19
C GLY A 106 2.88 2.97 -25.43
N SER A 107 2.15 3.81 -26.16
CA SER A 107 1.10 4.65 -25.59
C SER A 107 -0.04 4.88 -26.55
N TYR A 108 -1.27 4.86 -26.04
CA TYR A 108 -2.46 5.31 -26.74
C TYR A 108 -2.99 6.59 -26.08
N THR A 109 -3.26 7.62 -26.88
CA THR A 109 -3.81 8.89 -26.41
C THR A 109 -5.10 9.19 -27.15
N LEU A 110 -6.17 9.49 -26.42
CA LEU A 110 -7.45 9.87 -26.99
C LEU A 110 -7.40 11.20 -27.76
N ALA A 111 -8.35 11.37 -28.67
CA ALA A 111 -8.51 12.64 -29.37
C ALA A 111 -9.06 13.69 -28.40
N PHE A 112 -8.52 14.91 -28.46
CA PHE A 112 -9.00 16.04 -27.67
C PHE A 112 -8.95 17.35 -28.46
N GLY A 113 -10.08 18.04 -28.54
CA GLY A 113 -10.22 19.24 -29.36
C GLY A 113 -9.85 18.97 -30.83
N SER A 114 -8.88 19.71 -31.36
CA SER A 114 -8.33 19.49 -32.72
C SER A 114 -7.18 18.47 -32.77
N THR A 115 -6.78 17.89 -31.64
CA THR A 115 -5.70 16.90 -31.56
C THR A 115 -6.29 15.51 -31.83
N PRO A 116 -5.84 14.80 -32.88
CA PRO A 116 -6.33 13.46 -33.19
C PRO A 116 -5.80 12.42 -32.18
N ALA A 117 -6.51 11.29 -32.08
CA ALA A 117 -6.06 10.16 -31.27
C ALA A 117 -4.78 9.55 -31.87
N ARG A 118 -3.90 9.01 -31.03
CA ARG A 118 -2.59 8.50 -31.49
C ARG A 118 -2.18 7.23 -30.76
N LEU A 119 -1.68 6.27 -31.52
CA LEU A 119 -0.88 5.16 -31.02
C LEU A 119 0.59 5.46 -31.31
N VAL A 120 1.42 5.47 -30.27
CA VAL A 120 2.86 5.69 -30.36
C VAL A 120 3.57 4.48 -29.78
N GLN A 121 4.48 3.89 -30.55
CA GLN A 121 5.24 2.71 -30.13
C GLN A 121 6.72 2.97 -30.35
N ILE A 122 7.54 2.67 -29.35
CA ILE A 122 8.97 2.99 -29.32
C ILE A 122 9.75 1.70 -29.12
N GLY A 123 10.45 1.26 -30.15
CA GLY A 123 11.42 0.17 -30.12
C GLY A 123 12.74 0.64 -30.73
N ALA A 124 13.31 -0.16 -31.64
CA ALA A 124 14.44 0.28 -32.45
C ALA A 124 14.09 1.48 -33.36
N ALA A 125 12.80 1.66 -33.66
CA ALA A 125 12.24 2.82 -34.35
C ALA A 125 11.01 3.35 -33.59
N LYS A 126 10.55 4.56 -33.93
CA LYS A 126 9.35 5.18 -33.36
C LYS A 126 8.21 5.14 -34.37
N GLN A 127 7.22 4.27 -34.14
CA GLN A 127 5.99 4.26 -34.92
C GLN A 127 4.99 5.26 -34.33
N VAL A 128 4.31 6.00 -35.21
CA VAL A 128 3.20 6.88 -34.85
C VAL A 128 2.06 6.59 -35.82
N ILE A 129 0.91 6.17 -35.27
CA ILE A 129 -0.34 6.02 -36.00
C ILE A 129 -1.31 7.07 -35.47
N THR A 130 -1.80 7.92 -36.35
CA THR A 130 -2.76 8.99 -36.03
C THR A 130 -4.13 8.59 -36.58
N PHE A 131 -5.16 8.72 -35.76
CA PHE A 131 -6.51 8.25 -36.07
C PHE A 131 -7.50 9.42 -36.16
N ASN A 132 -8.34 9.38 -37.19
CA ASN A 132 -9.52 10.25 -37.33
C ASN A 132 -10.75 9.39 -37.59
N GLY A 133 -11.78 9.50 -36.76
CA GLY A 133 -13.03 8.74 -36.92
C GLY A 133 -12.89 7.24 -36.68
N VAL A 134 -11.92 6.80 -35.87
CA VAL A 134 -11.73 5.37 -35.51
C VAL A 134 -12.31 5.13 -34.11
N GLN A 135 -13.13 4.09 -33.97
CA GLN A 135 -13.82 3.77 -32.70
C GLN A 135 -13.08 2.71 -31.87
N GLY A 136 -12.34 1.80 -32.51
CA GLY A 136 -11.54 0.80 -31.80
C GLY A 136 -10.09 0.76 -32.25
N VAL A 137 -9.17 0.79 -31.30
CA VAL A 137 -7.74 0.62 -31.56
C VAL A 137 -7.23 -0.59 -30.79
N LYS A 138 -6.46 -1.45 -31.45
CA LYS A 138 -5.85 -2.61 -30.84
C LYS A 138 -4.34 -2.58 -31.00
N ASP A 139 -3.63 -2.86 -29.92
CA ASP A 139 -2.19 -3.06 -29.94
C ASP A 139 -1.81 -4.44 -29.39
N VAL A 140 -1.39 -5.31 -30.30
CA VAL A 140 -0.92 -6.67 -29.99
C VAL A 140 0.57 -6.84 -30.30
N ASN A 141 1.32 -5.75 -30.39
CA ASN A 141 2.77 -5.80 -30.41
C ASN A 141 3.32 -6.25 -29.06
N THR A 142 4.50 -6.86 -29.09
CA THR A 142 5.23 -7.18 -27.86
C THR A 142 5.81 -5.90 -27.31
N ASP A 143 5.14 -5.32 -26.31
CA ASP A 143 5.58 -4.12 -25.63
C ASP A 143 5.55 -4.39 -24.13
N ALA A 144 6.69 -4.25 -23.44
CA ALA A 144 6.74 -4.54 -22.02
C ALA A 144 5.88 -3.56 -21.21
N ARG A 145 5.91 -2.28 -21.57
CA ARG A 145 5.24 -1.20 -20.84
C ARG A 145 4.31 -0.41 -21.76
N PHE A 146 3.08 -0.18 -21.33
CA PHE A 146 2.10 0.56 -22.10
C PHE A 146 1.42 1.66 -21.29
N ALA A 147 1.11 2.79 -21.89
CA ALA A 147 0.35 3.88 -21.26
C ALA A 147 -0.92 4.20 -22.05
N TYR A 148 -2.08 4.09 -21.40
CA TYR A 148 -3.32 4.69 -21.87
C TYR A 148 -3.45 6.09 -21.28
N LYS A 149 -3.72 7.06 -22.15
CA LYS A 149 -3.92 8.46 -21.77
C LYS A 149 -5.29 8.89 -22.27
N ALA A 150 -6.14 9.27 -21.33
CA ALA A 150 -7.45 9.82 -21.64
C ALA A 150 -7.29 11.25 -22.18
N THR A 151 -8.28 12.10 -21.97
CA THR A 151 -8.30 13.50 -22.38
C THR A 151 -8.06 14.43 -21.20
N PRO A 152 -7.64 15.68 -21.45
CA PRO A 152 -7.66 16.72 -20.42
C PRO A 152 -9.07 17.18 -19.96
N ALA A 153 -10.13 16.45 -20.29
CA ALA A 153 -11.51 16.76 -19.92
C ALA A 153 -12.15 15.52 -19.26
N HIS A 154 -13.33 15.69 -18.65
CA HIS A 154 -14.06 14.61 -17.99
C HIS A 154 -14.04 13.27 -18.72
N ASP A 155 -13.41 12.29 -18.10
CA ASP A 155 -13.26 10.93 -18.61
C ASP A 155 -13.86 9.88 -17.66
N ASP A 156 -14.79 9.09 -18.20
CA ASP A 156 -15.28 7.86 -17.59
C ASP A 156 -14.51 6.67 -18.19
N VAL A 157 -13.46 6.23 -17.49
CA VAL A 157 -12.59 5.15 -17.95
C VAL A 157 -12.96 3.83 -17.27
N LEU A 158 -13.34 2.83 -18.06
CA LEU A 158 -13.51 1.46 -17.59
C LEU A 158 -12.28 0.63 -17.93
N VAL A 159 -11.70 -0.02 -16.92
CA VAL A 159 -10.65 -1.04 -17.06
C VAL A 159 -11.26 -2.39 -16.72
N ASP A 160 -11.42 -3.24 -17.73
CA ASP A 160 -12.18 -4.49 -17.60
C ASP A 160 -11.58 -5.65 -18.44
N ASP A 161 -11.86 -6.87 -17.98
CA ASP A 161 -11.55 -8.15 -18.65
C ASP A 161 -12.78 -9.09 -18.62
N TYR A 162 -14.01 -8.54 -18.49
CA TYR A 162 -15.21 -9.36 -18.27
C TYR A 162 -15.46 -10.35 -19.43
N PRO A 163 -15.58 -11.67 -19.16
CA PRO A 163 -15.49 -12.73 -20.16
C PRO A 163 -16.78 -13.01 -20.98
N GLU A 164 -17.79 -12.13 -20.99
CA GLU A 164 -19.11 -12.46 -21.55
C GLU A 164 -19.25 -12.37 -23.09
N TYR A 165 -18.17 -12.09 -23.84
CA TYR A 165 -18.15 -12.25 -25.29
C TYR A 165 -16.88 -12.97 -25.74
N PRO A 166 -16.94 -13.84 -26.77
CA PRO A 166 -15.93 -14.86 -27.00
C PRO A 166 -14.71 -14.27 -27.70
N VAL A 167 -13.90 -13.48 -27.00
CA VAL A 167 -12.49 -13.25 -27.31
C VAL A 167 -11.80 -12.71 -26.06
N SER A 168 -10.61 -13.26 -25.82
CA SER A 168 -9.56 -12.77 -24.92
C SER A 168 -9.10 -11.35 -25.30
N SER A 169 -9.95 -10.34 -25.12
CA SER A 169 -9.64 -8.94 -25.35
C SER A 169 -9.71 -8.16 -24.04
N ARG A 170 -8.53 -7.81 -23.55
CA ARG A 170 -8.31 -6.85 -22.47
C ARG A 170 -8.66 -5.45 -22.99
N ILE A 171 -9.59 -4.74 -22.36
CA ILE A 171 -10.14 -3.49 -22.88
C ILE A 171 -9.99 -2.37 -21.85
N ILE A 172 -9.53 -1.21 -22.33
CA ILE A 172 -9.83 0.08 -21.71
C ILE A 172 -10.83 0.77 -22.61
N SER A 173 -11.93 1.27 -22.03
CA SER A 173 -12.93 2.04 -22.78
C SER A 173 -13.24 3.36 -22.12
N ALA A 174 -13.41 4.39 -22.94
CA ALA A 174 -13.96 5.68 -22.55
C ALA A 174 -15.03 6.08 -23.58
N ALA A 175 -16.25 6.33 -23.10
CA ALA A 175 -17.48 6.70 -23.83
C ALA A 175 -17.65 6.11 -25.25
N SER A 176 -16.98 6.66 -26.26
CA SER A 176 -17.11 6.34 -27.69
C SER A 176 -15.91 5.62 -28.30
N SER A 177 -14.91 5.25 -27.50
CA SER A 177 -13.69 4.61 -27.96
C SER A 177 -13.29 3.42 -27.09
N SER A 178 -12.69 2.42 -27.73
CA SER A 178 -12.12 1.25 -27.05
C SER A 178 -10.67 1.04 -27.47
N PHE A 179 -9.83 0.73 -26.48
CA PHE A 179 -8.45 0.34 -26.67
C PHE A 179 -8.26 -1.11 -26.19
N GLY A 180 -8.00 -2.00 -27.13
CA GLY A 180 -7.68 -3.40 -26.86
C GLY A 180 -6.18 -3.66 -26.88
N PHE A 181 -5.70 -4.57 -26.04
CA PHE A 181 -4.26 -4.93 -26.05
C PHE A 181 -3.98 -6.36 -25.60
N SER A 182 -2.77 -6.83 -25.90
CA SER A 182 -2.27 -8.12 -25.40
C SER A 182 -0.75 -8.11 -25.22
N GLY A 183 -0.23 -9.03 -24.40
CA GLY A 183 1.22 -9.26 -24.29
C GLY A 183 2.00 -8.18 -23.52
N LYS A 184 1.30 -7.32 -22.76
CA LYS A 184 1.92 -6.26 -21.94
C LYS A 184 2.26 -6.79 -20.55
N SER A 185 3.41 -6.39 -20.00
CA SER A 185 3.81 -6.71 -18.62
C SER A 185 3.44 -5.62 -17.63
N SER A 186 3.34 -4.36 -18.07
CA SER A 186 2.85 -3.26 -17.26
C SER A 186 1.97 -2.30 -18.05
N MET A 187 0.99 -1.73 -17.38
CA MET A 187 0.11 -0.71 -17.93
C MET A 187 -0.07 0.46 -16.97
N THR A 188 -0.05 1.67 -17.52
CA THR A 188 -0.48 2.89 -16.84
C THR A 188 -1.75 3.40 -17.50
N VAL A 189 -2.74 3.79 -16.70
CA VAL A 189 -3.95 4.50 -17.13
C VAL A 189 -3.92 5.86 -16.45
N ASP A 190 -4.03 6.92 -17.24
CA ASP A 190 -3.85 8.31 -16.81
C ASP A 190 -4.95 9.17 -17.43
N THR A 191 -5.78 9.81 -16.60
CA THR A 191 -6.86 10.70 -17.06
C THR A 191 -6.44 12.16 -17.23
N LEU A 192 -5.17 12.53 -16.98
CA LEU A 192 -4.59 13.84 -17.32
C LEU A 192 -5.20 15.09 -16.63
N GLY A 193 -5.91 14.90 -15.52
CA GLY A 193 -6.61 15.87 -14.64
C GLY A 193 -6.17 17.33 -14.69
N THR A 194 -6.73 18.06 -15.65
CA THR A 194 -6.55 19.53 -15.76
C THR A 194 -7.86 20.27 -15.90
N ASP A 195 -9.01 19.60 -15.79
CA ASP A 195 -10.30 20.25 -15.85
C ASP A 195 -10.92 20.46 -14.46
N SER A 196 -12.16 20.96 -14.43
CA SER A 196 -12.91 21.21 -13.20
C SER A 196 -14.03 20.20 -12.96
N THR A 197 -14.13 19.16 -13.76
CA THR A 197 -15.19 18.15 -13.73
C THR A 197 -14.59 16.83 -13.27
N PRO A 198 -15.22 16.09 -12.34
CA PRO A 198 -14.55 14.94 -11.74
C PRO A 198 -14.36 13.77 -12.72
N ASP A 199 -13.13 13.30 -12.90
CA ASP A 199 -12.86 12.07 -13.66
C ASP A 199 -13.28 10.83 -12.85
N THR A 200 -13.70 9.76 -13.55
CA THR A 200 -13.97 8.46 -12.92
C THR A 200 -13.21 7.34 -13.60
N VAL A 201 -12.38 6.63 -12.84
CA VAL A 201 -11.79 5.36 -13.28
C VAL A 201 -12.47 4.20 -12.57
N LYS A 202 -13.12 3.31 -13.33
CA LYS A 202 -13.79 2.11 -12.81
C LYS A 202 -12.96 0.86 -13.10
N LEU A 203 -12.65 0.13 -12.05
CA LEU A 203 -11.93 -1.14 -12.09
C LEU A 203 -12.89 -2.29 -11.80
N THR A 204 -13.06 -3.21 -12.75
CA THR A 204 -13.89 -4.42 -12.59
C THR A 204 -13.20 -5.65 -13.16
N GLY A 205 -13.57 -6.84 -12.65
CA GLY A 205 -13.13 -8.11 -13.23
C GLY A 205 -11.67 -8.45 -12.89
N HIS A 206 -10.86 -8.73 -13.92
CA HIS A 206 -9.45 -9.10 -13.75
C HIS A 206 -8.53 -8.07 -14.38
N SER A 207 -7.36 -7.85 -13.79
CA SER A 207 -6.37 -6.95 -14.34
C SER A 207 -5.83 -7.52 -15.64
N PRO A 208 -5.74 -6.67 -16.66
CA PRO A 208 -5.23 -7.06 -17.96
C PRO A 208 -3.70 -7.18 -17.99
N VAL A 209 -3.00 -6.92 -16.89
CA VAL A 209 -1.53 -6.97 -16.76
C VAL A 209 -1.15 -7.33 -15.32
N PRO A 210 0.04 -7.92 -15.09
CA PRO A 210 0.51 -8.16 -13.73
C PRO A 210 0.88 -6.86 -13.00
N GLN A 211 1.24 -5.79 -13.72
CA GLN A 211 1.52 -4.48 -13.12
C GLN A 211 0.60 -3.40 -13.70
N LEU A 212 -0.33 -2.90 -12.89
CA LEU A 212 -1.27 -1.84 -13.28
C LEU A 212 -1.05 -0.61 -12.40
N ALA A 213 -0.89 0.54 -13.04
CA ALA A 213 -0.91 1.84 -12.40
C ALA A 213 -2.11 2.64 -12.93
N ILE A 214 -2.89 3.22 -12.04
CA ILE A 214 -3.98 4.15 -12.35
C ILE A 214 -3.61 5.51 -11.77
N ASP A 215 -3.84 6.56 -12.53
CA ASP A 215 -3.74 7.96 -12.14
C ASP A 215 -5.02 8.65 -12.62
N ASP A 216 -5.81 9.20 -11.68
CA ASP A 216 -6.99 9.99 -11.99
C ASP A 216 -6.66 11.45 -12.36
N GLY A 217 -5.37 11.79 -12.44
CA GLY A 217 -4.89 13.11 -12.85
C GLY A 217 -5.11 14.23 -11.83
N SER A 218 -5.82 13.95 -10.73
CA SER A 218 -6.16 14.78 -9.57
C SER A 218 -5.99 16.32 -9.68
N GLN A 219 -6.89 16.94 -10.45
CA GLN A 219 -7.76 18.05 -10.03
C GLN A 219 -9.02 17.98 -10.93
N PRO A 220 -10.24 18.13 -10.37
CA PRO A 220 -10.59 18.57 -9.01
C PRO A 220 -10.52 17.46 -7.93
N ALA A 221 -10.64 17.86 -6.65
CA ALA A 221 -10.63 16.96 -5.47
C ALA A 221 -11.74 15.89 -5.42
N GLU A 222 -12.57 15.81 -6.47
CA GLU A 222 -13.70 14.92 -6.61
C GLU A 222 -13.41 13.75 -7.56
N ASP A 223 -12.27 13.76 -8.28
CA ASP A 223 -11.81 12.65 -9.13
C ASP A 223 -11.81 11.35 -8.31
N VAL A 224 -12.32 10.27 -8.91
CA VAL A 224 -12.58 9.03 -8.19
C VAL A 224 -12.13 7.79 -8.95
N ILE A 225 -11.38 6.95 -8.26
CA ILE A 225 -11.13 5.57 -8.65
C ILE A 225 -12.10 4.68 -7.89
N THR A 226 -12.94 3.93 -8.60
CA THR A 226 -13.85 2.95 -8.01
C THR A 226 -13.43 1.53 -8.35
N ALA A 227 -13.42 0.64 -7.36
CA ALA A 227 -13.11 -0.78 -7.55
C ALA A 227 -14.29 -1.66 -7.14
N GLN A 228 -14.54 -2.71 -7.93
CA GLN A 228 -15.51 -3.76 -7.60
C GLN A 228 -15.01 -5.12 -8.08
N ASP A 229 -14.78 -6.02 -7.12
CA ASP A 229 -14.33 -7.39 -7.35
C ASP A 229 -13.13 -7.50 -8.32
N PHE A 230 -12.25 -6.49 -8.30
CA PHE A 230 -11.11 -6.37 -9.21
C PHE A 230 -9.93 -7.23 -8.73
N ARG A 231 -9.40 -8.08 -9.60
CA ARG A 231 -8.31 -9.01 -9.26
C ARG A 231 -7.11 -8.84 -10.19
N LEU A 232 -5.93 -8.55 -9.65
CA LEU A 232 -4.70 -8.65 -10.45
C LEU A 232 -4.23 -10.09 -10.60
N GLY A 233 -3.97 -10.47 -11.84
CA GLY A 233 -3.40 -11.76 -12.19
C GLY A 233 -4.39 -12.93 -12.13
N GLY A 234 -4.11 -13.96 -12.92
CA GLY A 234 -4.72 -15.28 -12.76
C GLY A 234 -3.68 -16.23 -12.15
N LEU A 235 -4.05 -16.95 -11.08
CA LEU A 235 -3.38 -18.07 -10.39
C LEU A 235 -1.86 -18.04 -10.11
N ASP A 236 -1.05 -17.14 -10.68
CA ASP A 236 0.41 -17.08 -10.52
C ASP A 236 0.84 -15.75 -9.88
N ILE A 237 0.82 -15.76 -8.54
CA ILE A 237 0.62 -14.63 -7.62
C ILE A 237 1.96 -14.08 -7.11
N ALA A 238 3.03 -14.10 -7.92
CA ALA A 238 4.38 -13.78 -7.41
C ALA A 238 4.81 -12.33 -7.62
N ASN A 239 4.24 -11.60 -8.61
CA ASN A 239 4.74 -10.28 -9.02
C ASN A 239 3.63 -9.24 -9.29
N ASP A 240 2.39 -9.51 -8.87
CA ASP A 240 1.26 -8.63 -9.21
C ASP A 240 1.26 -7.34 -8.37
N SER A 241 1.22 -6.19 -9.04
CA SER A 241 1.27 -4.87 -8.39
C SER A 241 0.16 -3.97 -8.91
N LEU A 242 -0.70 -3.50 -8.00
CA LEU A 242 -1.60 -2.37 -8.24
C LEU A 242 -1.01 -1.10 -7.65
N VAL A 243 -1.05 -0.02 -8.41
CA VAL A 243 -0.81 1.32 -7.88
C VAL A 243 -2.00 2.19 -8.27
N LEU A 244 -2.67 2.80 -7.29
CA LEU A 244 -3.78 3.71 -7.50
C LEU A 244 -3.38 5.10 -6.99
N HIS A 245 -3.29 6.07 -7.90
CA HIS A 245 -3.06 7.47 -7.56
C HIS A 245 -4.35 8.26 -7.78
N GLY A 246 -4.91 8.88 -6.74
CA GLY A 246 -6.08 9.73 -6.97
C GLY A 246 -6.67 10.51 -5.81
N SER A 247 -7.53 11.47 -6.13
CA SER A 247 -8.21 12.33 -5.15
C SER A 247 -9.11 11.52 -4.22
N ARG A 248 -9.83 10.52 -4.75
CA ARG A 248 -10.67 9.60 -3.98
C ARG A 248 -10.59 8.17 -4.51
N ILE A 249 -10.44 7.18 -3.63
CA ILE A 249 -10.41 5.76 -3.99
C ILE A 249 -11.46 5.01 -3.18
N GLU A 250 -12.45 4.39 -3.83
CA GLU A 250 -13.62 3.81 -3.16
C GLU A 250 -13.95 2.38 -3.62
N GLY A 251 -14.44 1.57 -2.68
CA GLY A 251 -15.08 0.29 -2.99
C GLY A 251 -16.57 0.50 -3.27
N LEU A 252 -17.15 -0.25 -4.22
CA LEU A 252 -18.59 -0.20 -4.44
C LEU A 252 -19.35 -1.05 -3.40
N PRO A 253 -20.38 -0.52 -2.74
CA PRO A 253 -21.06 -1.21 -1.64
C PRO A 253 -21.93 -2.35 -2.18
N SER A 254 -21.40 -3.57 -2.36
CA SER A 254 -22.27 -4.73 -2.66
C SER A 254 -21.70 -6.14 -2.51
N SER A 255 -20.39 -6.38 -2.31
CA SER A 255 -19.89 -7.76 -2.23
C SER A 255 -19.30 -8.13 -0.86
N ASN A 256 -19.58 -9.36 -0.43
CA ASN A 256 -18.88 -9.97 0.71
C ASN A 256 -17.39 -10.22 0.39
N GLN A 257 -16.95 -9.94 -0.84
CA GLN A 257 -15.62 -10.20 -1.39
C GLN A 257 -14.74 -8.94 -1.34
N ALA A 258 -13.42 -9.08 -1.49
CA ALA A 258 -12.54 -7.92 -1.59
C ALA A 258 -12.82 -7.15 -2.89
N ASP A 259 -12.87 -5.81 -2.80
CA ASP A 259 -13.02 -4.94 -3.96
C ASP A 259 -11.76 -4.95 -4.83
N VAL A 260 -10.60 -5.13 -4.20
CA VAL A 260 -9.29 -5.28 -4.84
C VAL A 260 -8.56 -6.51 -4.30
N THR A 261 -8.05 -7.36 -5.19
CA THR A 261 -7.13 -8.46 -4.87
C THR A 261 -5.83 -8.30 -5.65
N ALA A 262 -4.67 -8.24 -4.99
CA ALA A 262 -3.34 -8.17 -5.63
C ALA A 262 -2.23 -8.71 -4.71
N VAL A 263 -1.00 -8.90 -5.18
CA VAL A 263 0.14 -9.22 -4.26
C VAL A 263 0.58 -7.99 -3.51
N THR A 264 0.76 -6.89 -4.24
CA THR A 264 1.09 -5.59 -3.69
C THR A 264 0.04 -4.58 -4.15
N VAL A 265 -0.48 -3.80 -3.21
CA VAL A 265 -1.36 -2.66 -3.48
C VAL A 265 -0.69 -1.43 -2.88
N ALA A 266 -0.43 -0.44 -3.73
CA ALA A 266 -0.02 0.90 -3.33
C ALA A 266 -1.19 1.86 -3.60
N LEU A 267 -1.61 2.59 -2.57
CA LEU A 267 -2.65 3.61 -2.64
C LEU A 267 -2.00 4.95 -2.30
N ASP A 268 -2.00 5.88 -3.23
CA ASP A 268 -1.48 7.23 -3.03
C ASP A 268 -2.60 8.21 -3.39
N GLY A 269 -3.24 8.80 -2.39
CA GLY A 269 -4.43 9.58 -2.68
C GLY A 269 -4.91 10.54 -1.61
N GLY A 270 -5.92 11.34 -1.97
CA GLY A 270 -6.63 12.19 -1.04
C GLY A 270 -7.36 11.35 0.01
N THR A 271 -8.54 10.84 -0.36
CA THR A 271 -9.40 10.03 0.51
C THR A 271 -9.41 8.57 0.05
N VAL A 272 -9.25 7.61 0.97
CA VAL A 272 -9.27 6.17 0.65
C VAL A 272 -10.36 5.48 1.45
N GLY A 273 -11.44 5.10 0.77
CA GLY A 273 -12.66 4.57 1.35
C GLY A 273 -13.44 5.62 2.14
N THR A 274 -14.77 5.47 2.17
CA THR A 274 -15.64 6.29 3.02
C THR A 274 -16.57 5.39 3.85
N THR A 275 -17.24 5.95 4.85
CA THR A 275 -18.25 5.21 5.63
C THR A 275 -19.36 4.65 4.75
N ALA A 276 -19.71 5.35 3.66
CA ALA A 276 -20.71 4.91 2.69
C ALA A 276 -20.15 3.94 1.64
N ALA A 277 -18.85 4.06 1.31
CA ALA A 277 -18.16 3.28 0.29
C ALA A 277 -16.77 2.82 0.79
N PRO A 278 -16.72 1.87 1.76
CA PRO A 278 -15.46 1.39 2.31
C PRO A 278 -14.69 0.59 1.25
N LEU A 279 -13.36 0.70 1.23
CA LEU A 279 -12.53 -0.08 0.31
C LEU A 279 -12.08 -1.39 0.98
N GLY A 280 -12.49 -2.52 0.41
CA GLY A 280 -12.05 -3.86 0.78
C GLY A 280 -10.83 -4.30 -0.02
N VAL A 281 -9.70 -4.57 0.63
CA VAL A 281 -8.46 -5.01 -0.04
C VAL A 281 -8.03 -6.38 0.48
N GLU A 282 -7.63 -7.26 -0.43
CA GLU A 282 -6.94 -8.53 -0.18
C GLU A 282 -5.56 -8.46 -0.83
N THR A 283 -4.49 -8.50 -0.02
CA THR A 283 -3.12 -8.30 -0.52
C THR A 283 -2.06 -8.92 0.38
N ASN A 284 -0.88 -9.24 -0.16
CA ASN A 284 0.28 -9.62 0.67
C ASN A 284 1.04 -8.40 1.19
N LYS A 285 0.90 -7.25 0.54
CA LYS A 285 1.52 -5.98 0.94
C LYS A 285 0.58 -4.83 0.60
N LEU A 286 0.27 -4.00 1.59
CA LEU A 286 -0.47 -2.75 1.42
C LEU A 286 0.44 -1.58 1.81
N ASP A 287 0.68 -0.67 0.88
CA ASP A 287 1.26 0.65 1.14
C ASP A 287 0.16 1.69 0.88
N ALA A 288 -0.18 2.50 1.87
CA ALA A 288 -1.27 3.48 1.77
C ALA A 288 -0.81 4.83 2.30
N GLN A 289 -0.70 5.80 1.41
CA GLN A 289 -0.38 7.20 1.69
C GLN A 289 -1.65 8.03 1.44
N THR A 290 -2.25 8.56 2.52
CA THR A 290 -3.51 9.31 2.42
C THR A 290 -3.37 10.73 2.96
N GLN A 291 -3.87 11.72 2.23
CA GLN A 291 -3.91 13.13 2.70
C GLN A 291 -5.22 13.44 3.48
N GLY A 292 -6.23 12.58 3.35
CA GLY A 292 -7.58 12.66 3.91
C GLY A 292 -7.91 11.60 4.96
N ASP A 293 -9.20 11.33 5.17
CA ASP A 293 -9.66 10.22 6.02
C ASP A 293 -9.46 8.89 5.28
N ALA A 294 -9.05 7.85 6.00
CA ALA A 294 -8.86 6.51 5.43
C ALA A 294 -9.74 5.50 6.17
N GLN A 295 -10.55 4.74 5.43
CA GLN A 295 -11.26 3.55 5.91
C GLN A 295 -10.93 2.35 5.02
N ILE A 296 -9.87 1.64 5.38
CA ILE A 296 -9.41 0.43 4.67
C ILE A 296 -9.86 -0.81 5.45
N ARG A 297 -10.68 -1.66 4.83
CA ARG A 297 -11.02 -2.99 5.37
C ARG A 297 -10.12 -4.03 4.73
N ILE A 298 -9.28 -4.70 5.51
CA ILE A 298 -8.43 -5.78 5.01
C ILE A 298 -9.11 -7.13 5.31
N LYS A 299 -9.57 -7.84 4.27
CA LYS A 299 -10.46 -9.02 4.41
C LYS A 299 -9.71 -10.35 4.60
N ALA A 300 -8.49 -10.47 4.11
CA ALA A 300 -7.61 -11.60 4.37
C ALA A 300 -6.15 -11.15 4.25
N LEU A 301 -5.37 -11.37 5.31
CA LEU A 301 -3.92 -11.21 5.31
C LEU A 301 -3.34 -12.49 5.89
N ASN A 302 -2.93 -13.43 5.03
CA ASN A 302 -2.05 -14.51 5.43
C ASN A 302 -0.62 -13.97 5.43
N PHE A 303 -0.31 -13.11 6.38
CA PHE A 303 1.06 -12.67 6.58
C PHE A 303 1.89 -13.82 7.17
N THR A 304 3.02 -14.09 6.53
CA THR A 304 4.17 -14.70 7.19
C THR A 304 5.14 -13.66 7.77
N SER A 305 4.79 -12.36 7.79
CA SER A 305 5.61 -11.21 8.27
C SER A 305 4.80 -9.94 8.67
N ASP A 306 5.42 -8.97 9.36
CA ASP A 306 4.77 -7.79 10.00
C ASP A 306 4.02 -6.80 9.07
N LEU A 307 2.88 -6.26 9.52
CA LEU A 307 2.13 -5.13 8.90
C LEU A 307 2.58 -3.80 9.51
N GLN A 308 3.21 -2.91 8.73
CA GLN A 308 3.66 -1.57 9.16
C GLN A 308 2.79 -0.47 8.54
N LEU A 309 2.07 0.30 9.36
CA LEU A 309 1.41 1.55 8.92
C LEU A 309 2.31 2.74 9.26
N GLY A 310 3.02 3.28 8.28
CA GLY A 310 3.85 4.48 8.45
C GLY A 310 3.04 5.77 8.24
N GLY A 311 3.25 6.78 9.09
CA GLY A 311 2.93 8.18 8.75
C GLY A 311 1.49 8.68 8.97
N VAL A 312 0.63 7.97 9.70
CA VAL A 312 -0.77 8.39 9.93
C VAL A 312 -0.83 9.65 10.84
N ARG A 313 -0.97 10.85 10.27
CA ARG A 313 -1.08 12.13 11.05
C ARG A 313 -2.50 12.48 11.51
N LYS A 314 -3.51 11.66 11.17
CA LYS A 314 -4.92 11.83 11.54
C LYS A 314 -5.42 10.63 12.36
N PRO A 315 -6.53 10.72 13.11
CA PRO A 315 -7.03 9.57 13.86
C PRO A 315 -7.29 8.36 12.96
N VAL A 316 -6.90 7.17 13.40
CA VAL A 316 -7.19 5.93 12.68
C VAL A 316 -8.71 5.71 12.66
N GLY A 317 -9.35 5.91 11.50
CA GLY A 317 -10.78 5.70 11.27
C GLY A 317 -11.08 4.25 10.91
N GLY A 318 -12.06 3.61 11.57
CA GLY A 318 -12.52 2.25 11.23
C GLY A 318 -11.74 1.08 11.86
N GLY A 319 -10.58 1.35 12.46
CA GLY A 319 -9.74 0.34 13.12
C GLY A 319 -8.79 -0.42 12.17
N VAL A 320 -7.76 -1.05 12.73
CA VAL A 320 -6.75 -1.86 12.04
C VAL A 320 -6.80 -3.27 12.63
N ARG A 321 -7.11 -4.28 11.81
CA ARG A 321 -7.33 -5.64 12.31
C ARG A 321 -6.54 -6.68 11.52
N SER A 322 -5.89 -7.59 12.25
CA SER A 322 -5.28 -8.82 11.73
C SER A 322 -5.91 -10.03 12.44
N ALA A 323 -6.35 -11.03 11.68
CA ALA A 323 -7.02 -12.21 12.23
C ALA A 323 -6.03 -13.25 12.81
N SER A 324 -4.79 -13.28 12.31
CA SER A 324 -3.80 -14.31 12.64
C SER A 324 -2.38 -13.75 12.89
N GLY A 325 -2.12 -12.47 12.63
CA GLY A 325 -0.80 -11.86 12.73
C GLY A 325 -0.70 -10.69 13.69
N SER A 326 0.50 -10.13 13.81
CA SER A 326 0.76 -8.92 14.59
C SER A 326 0.36 -7.66 13.82
N VAL A 327 -0.02 -6.60 14.55
CA VAL A 327 -0.26 -5.26 14.00
C VAL A 327 0.83 -4.32 14.49
N TRP A 328 1.59 -3.69 13.57
CA TRP A 328 2.58 -2.67 13.91
C TRP A 328 2.13 -1.29 13.42
N ILE A 329 1.95 -0.38 14.37
CA ILE A 329 1.73 1.04 14.09
C ILE A 329 2.96 1.77 14.64
N ALA A 330 3.82 2.24 13.74
CA ALA A 330 5.03 2.96 14.11
C ALA A 330 5.08 4.25 13.31
N HIS A 331 5.40 5.34 14.00
CA HIS A 331 5.59 6.62 13.35
C HIS A 331 7.06 7.02 13.44
N ASP A 332 7.68 7.29 12.29
CA ASP A 332 9.02 7.87 12.21
C ASP A 332 8.89 9.39 12.00
N GLY A 333 9.53 10.19 12.86
CA GLY A 333 9.56 11.66 12.75
C GLY A 333 9.47 12.39 14.10
N SER A 334 9.51 13.73 14.10
CA SER A 334 9.40 14.54 15.32
C SER A 334 7.94 14.67 15.78
N ALA A 335 7.64 14.30 17.02
CA ALA A 335 6.33 14.42 17.68
C ALA A 335 5.17 13.56 17.11
N PRO A 336 5.35 12.27 16.77
CA PRO A 336 4.24 11.40 16.39
C PRO A 336 3.11 11.31 17.41
N LEU A 337 1.87 11.44 16.90
CA LEU A 337 0.65 11.15 17.65
C LEU A 337 -0.06 9.98 16.98
N THR A 338 -0.25 8.90 17.73
CA THR A 338 -1.22 7.86 17.39
C THR A 338 -2.51 8.19 18.13
N SER A 339 -3.56 8.58 17.41
CA SER A 339 -4.91 8.75 17.98
C SER A 339 -5.89 7.79 17.32
N LEU A 340 -6.82 7.25 18.10
CA LEU A 340 -7.89 6.40 17.59
C LEU A 340 -9.19 7.20 17.44
N ALA A 341 -9.91 6.97 16.34
CA ALA A 341 -11.27 7.50 16.18
C ALA A 341 -12.26 6.76 17.10
N GLN A 342 -13.50 7.28 17.20
CA GLN A 342 -14.57 6.66 17.96
C GLN A 342 -14.77 5.20 17.54
N ASP A 343 -14.70 4.30 18.52
CA ASP A 343 -14.85 2.84 18.40
C ASP A 343 -13.83 2.16 17.49
N ALA A 344 -12.77 2.87 17.06
CA ALA A 344 -11.69 2.27 16.29
C ALA A 344 -10.97 1.21 17.14
N ALA A 345 -10.73 0.05 16.54
CA ALA A 345 -10.09 -1.09 17.18
C ALA A 345 -8.76 -1.39 16.49
N VAL A 346 -7.68 -1.49 17.24
CA VAL A 346 -6.40 -2.05 16.75
C VAL A 346 -6.26 -3.47 17.30
N SER A 347 -6.37 -4.50 16.45
CA SER A 347 -6.42 -5.89 16.93
C SER A 347 -5.56 -6.87 16.12
N GLY A 348 -4.90 -7.80 16.80
CA GLY A 348 -4.03 -8.84 16.21
C GLY A 348 -3.66 -9.94 17.21
N GLN A 349 -2.85 -10.93 16.83
CA GLN A 349 -2.22 -11.85 17.80
C GLN A 349 -1.21 -11.11 18.68
N SER A 350 -0.62 -10.04 18.19
CA SER A 350 0.11 -9.08 19.01
C SER A 350 -0.06 -7.68 18.43
N VAL A 351 0.04 -6.65 19.26
CA VAL A 351 -0.06 -5.26 18.82
C VAL A 351 1.17 -4.49 19.27
N TYR A 352 1.84 -3.83 18.34
CA TYR A 352 2.99 -2.99 18.61
C TYR A 352 2.68 -1.56 18.21
N LEU A 353 2.73 -0.65 19.17
CA LEU A 353 2.52 0.78 18.94
C LEU A 353 3.80 1.53 19.33
N ARG A 354 4.38 2.27 18.39
CA ARG A 354 5.48 3.20 18.66
C ARG A 354 5.04 4.62 18.38
N SER A 355 4.97 5.43 19.42
CA SER A 355 4.54 6.82 19.32
C SER A 355 5.09 7.65 20.48
N ASP A 356 5.21 8.95 20.23
CA ASP A 356 5.53 9.95 21.24
C ASP A 356 4.29 10.24 22.09
N ARG A 357 3.11 10.25 21.47
CA ARG A 357 1.81 10.46 22.11
C ARG A 357 0.83 9.39 21.66
N LEU A 358 0.06 8.83 22.60
CA LEU A 358 -0.95 7.82 22.31
C LEU A 358 -2.30 8.23 22.90
N ASP A 359 -3.25 8.62 22.05
CA ASP A 359 -4.63 8.90 22.44
C ASP A 359 -5.53 7.70 22.13
N LEU A 360 -5.84 6.90 23.15
CA LEU A 360 -6.76 5.76 23.06
C LEU A 360 -8.13 6.07 23.65
N SER A 361 -8.43 7.33 23.99
CA SER A 361 -9.63 7.69 24.74
C SER A 361 -10.94 7.35 24.02
N LYS A 362 -10.91 7.27 22.68
CA LYS A 362 -12.06 7.02 21.81
C LYS A 362 -12.08 5.63 21.18
N GLY A 363 -11.01 4.86 21.30
CA GLY A 363 -10.86 3.54 20.68
C GLY A 363 -10.32 2.49 21.64
N HIS A 364 -9.88 1.35 21.11
CA HIS A 364 -9.26 0.30 21.93
C HIS A 364 -8.21 -0.51 21.18
N VAL A 365 -7.34 -1.15 21.95
CA VAL A 365 -6.36 -2.13 21.47
C VAL A 365 -6.80 -3.51 21.96
N ASP A 366 -6.84 -4.52 21.08
CA ASP A 366 -7.25 -5.88 21.43
C ASP A 366 -6.31 -6.93 20.82
N ALA A 367 -5.36 -7.41 21.62
CA ALA A 367 -4.48 -8.51 21.27
C ALA A 367 -5.05 -9.89 21.69
N GLY A 368 -6.26 -9.93 22.25
CA GLY A 368 -6.88 -11.15 22.78
C GLY A 368 -5.96 -11.93 23.73
N GLY A 369 -5.58 -13.13 23.31
CA GLY A 369 -4.69 -14.03 24.06
C GLY A 369 -3.20 -13.68 23.98
N GLY A 370 -2.78 -12.78 23.10
CA GLY A 370 -1.38 -12.43 22.91
C GLY A 370 -0.95 -11.17 23.66
N GLY A 371 0.06 -10.48 23.12
CA GLY A 371 0.75 -9.36 23.78
C GLY A 371 0.50 -7.99 23.11
N ALA A 372 0.60 -6.92 23.89
CA ALA A 372 0.67 -5.56 23.35
C ALA A 372 1.94 -4.87 23.85
N ILE A 373 2.64 -4.15 22.98
CA ILE A 373 3.88 -3.44 23.28
C ILE A 373 3.71 -1.98 22.89
N LEU A 374 3.93 -1.08 23.86
CA LEU A 374 3.91 0.36 23.66
C LEU A 374 5.32 0.91 23.85
N LEU A 375 5.90 1.44 22.78
CA LEU A 375 7.22 2.08 22.83
C LEU A 375 7.10 3.59 22.63
N PRO A 376 7.83 4.40 23.41
CA PRO A 376 8.01 5.82 23.06
C PRO A 376 8.81 5.95 21.76
N GLY A 377 8.56 7.00 20.97
CA GLY A 377 9.25 7.23 19.69
C GLY A 377 10.76 7.51 19.86
N ASP A 378 11.14 8.16 20.96
CA ASP A 378 12.49 8.43 21.40
C ASP A 378 12.72 7.88 22.83
N PRO A 379 13.93 7.95 23.43
CA PRO A 379 14.19 7.56 24.83
C PRO A 379 13.55 8.54 25.84
N TRP A 380 12.28 8.88 25.63
CA TRP A 380 11.52 9.81 26.43
C TRP A 380 11.01 9.17 27.72
N PRO A 381 10.76 9.99 28.76
CA PRO A 381 9.99 9.57 29.93
C PRO A 381 8.61 9.02 29.54
N ILE A 382 8.08 8.18 30.40
CA ILE A 382 6.72 7.62 30.30
C ILE A 382 5.97 8.07 31.55
N ASP A 383 4.77 8.63 31.38
CA ASP A 383 3.88 8.95 32.50
C ASP A 383 2.58 8.15 32.39
N LEU A 384 2.38 7.25 33.35
CA LEU A 384 1.19 6.43 33.49
C LEU A 384 0.26 7.06 34.53
N GLY A 385 -0.89 7.54 34.07
CA GLY A 385 -1.87 8.28 34.86
C GLY A 385 -2.00 9.75 34.46
N ALA A 386 -1.21 10.20 33.49
CA ALA A 386 -1.27 11.56 32.99
C ALA A 386 -2.66 11.89 32.42
N THR A 387 -3.15 13.10 32.69
CA THR A 387 -4.39 13.64 32.10
C THR A 387 -4.12 14.55 30.90
N ASN A 388 -2.85 14.86 30.67
CA ASN A 388 -2.39 15.73 29.60
C ASN A 388 -1.34 14.99 28.79
N ASP A 389 -1.30 15.30 27.51
CA ASP A 389 -0.34 14.71 26.59
C ASP A 389 0.73 15.74 26.21
N ASP A 390 1.60 16.01 27.17
CA ASP A 390 2.70 16.95 27.00
C ASP A 390 3.75 16.40 26.03
N TRP A 391 4.38 17.29 25.27
CA TRP A 391 5.43 16.91 24.34
C TRP A 391 6.72 16.51 25.09
N GLY A 392 7.40 15.47 24.61
CA GLY A 392 8.63 14.97 25.22
C GLY A 392 8.44 13.83 26.23
N SER A 393 7.24 13.28 26.37
CA SER A 393 6.95 12.06 27.14
C SER A 393 5.83 11.24 26.50
N LEU A 394 5.88 9.92 26.67
CA LEU A 394 4.73 9.05 26.38
C LEU A 394 3.77 9.09 27.56
N ASN A 395 2.69 9.82 27.41
CA ASN A 395 1.66 9.99 28.42
C ASN A 395 0.49 9.05 28.13
N LEU A 396 0.03 8.33 29.16
CA LEU A 396 -1.08 7.39 29.08
C LEU A 396 -1.96 7.55 30.32
N SER A 397 -3.22 7.92 30.15
CA SER A 397 -4.19 7.95 31.24
C SER A 397 -4.58 6.54 31.69
N ALA A 398 -5.13 6.43 32.91
CA ALA A 398 -5.65 5.16 33.42
C ALA A 398 -6.76 4.57 32.52
N ALA A 399 -7.58 5.43 31.92
CA ALA A 399 -8.64 5.03 30.99
C ALA A 399 -8.07 4.44 29.69
N GLU A 400 -7.00 5.01 29.17
CA GLU A 400 -6.35 4.52 27.94
C GLU A 400 -5.68 3.17 28.18
N VAL A 401 -4.99 3.00 29.31
CA VAL A 401 -4.40 1.70 29.67
C VAL A 401 -5.50 0.63 29.86
N ALA A 402 -6.67 1.02 30.38
CA ALA A 402 -7.83 0.13 30.52
C ALA A 402 -8.47 -0.25 29.17
N ASN A 403 -8.32 0.58 28.13
CA ASN A 403 -8.75 0.30 26.76
C ASN A 403 -7.83 -0.70 26.02
N ILE A 404 -6.77 -1.19 26.66
CA ILE A 404 -5.86 -2.19 26.07
C ILE A 404 -6.18 -3.59 26.62
N ARG A 405 -6.79 -4.43 25.80
CA ARG A 405 -7.10 -5.83 26.09
C ARG A 405 -5.99 -6.74 25.56
N THR A 406 -5.26 -7.38 26.47
CA THR A 406 -4.11 -8.24 26.15
C THR A 406 -3.80 -9.12 27.37
N GLN A 407 -3.21 -10.30 27.17
CA GLN A 407 -2.68 -11.08 28.29
C GLN A 407 -1.43 -10.45 28.89
N ALA A 408 -0.61 -9.79 28.07
CA ALA A 408 0.61 -9.11 28.51
C ALA A 408 0.73 -7.74 27.86
N LEU A 409 0.76 -6.68 28.68
CA LEU A 409 1.08 -5.32 28.23
C LEU A 409 2.53 -4.98 28.61
N THR A 410 3.34 -4.67 27.61
CA THR A 410 4.69 -4.11 27.78
C THR A 410 4.66 -2.62 27.47
N ILE A 411 5.23 -1.80 28.34
CA ILE A 411 5.38 -0.36 28.13
C ILE A 411 6.84 0.03 28.36
N GLY A 412 7.41 0.73 27.39
CA GLY A 412 8.78 1.23 27.44
C GLY A 412 9.82 0.30 26.85
N GLN A 413 11.07 0.74 26.92
CA GLN A 413 12.21 0.11 26.25
C GLN A 413 13.48 0.27 27.09
N ALA A 414 14.49 -0.55 26.80
CA ALA A 414 15.73 -0.61 27.59
C ALA A 414 16.51 0.73 27.62
N THR A 415 16.44 1.49 26.53
CA THR A 415 17.02 2.84 26.44
C THR A 415 16.05 3.95 26.88
N GLY A 416 14.86 3.60 27.37
CA GLY A 416 13.78 4.54 27.66
C GLY A 416 14.04 5.43 28.88
N GLY A 417 13.34 6.56 28.94
CA GLY A 417 13.40 7.49 30.05
C GLY A 417 12.70 6.97 31.31
N LEU A 418 12.47 7.87 32.26
CA LEU A 418 11.88 7.53 33.56
C LEU A 418 10.42 7.12 33.39
N VAL A 419 10.03 5.99 33.99
CA VAL A 419 8.62 5.60 34.07
C VAL A 419 8.02 6.11 35.37
N THR A 420 7.05 7.01 35.25
CA THR A 420 6.31 7.60 36.38
C THR A 420 4.91 7.01 36.43
N ALA A 421 4.47 6.56 37.60
CA ALA A 421 3.06 6.34 37.89
C ALA A 421 2.51 7.60 38.59
N SER A 422 1.72 8.41 37.90
CA SER A 422 1.09 9.62 38.43
C SER A 422 -0.33 9.39 38.94
N ASP A 423 -0.99 8.31 38.48
CA ASP A 423 -2.30 7.87 38.95
C ASP A 423 -2.39 6.33 39.07
N ALA A 424 -3.52 5.83 39.55
CA ALA A 424 -3.77 4.40 39.73
C ALA A 424 -3.94 3.69 38.38
N ILE A 425 -2.99 2.82 38.04
CA ILE A 425 -3.03 1.94 36.88
C ILE A 425 -3.40 0.53 37.33
N ALA A 426 -4.57 0.07 36.89
CA ALA A 426 -5.07 -1.25 37.22
C ALA A 426 -5.30 -2.09 35.95
N ARG A 427 -4.72 -3.29 35.94
CA ARG A 427 -4.99 -4.38 35.01
C ARG A 427 -5.80 -5.47 35.71
N ARG A 428 -6.43 -6.35 34.93
CA ARG A 428 -7.16 -7.51 35.51
C ARG A 428 -6.16 -8.46 36.18
N SER A 429 -6.62 -9.22 37.19
CA SER A 429 -5.78 -10.20 37.90
C SER A 429 -5.27 -11.35 37.03
N THR A 430 -5.80 -11.51 35.82
CA THR A 430 -5.33 -12.49 34.82
C THR A 430 -4.34 -11.90 33.81
N GLU A 431 -4.09 -10.59 33.85
CA GLU A 431 -3.28 -9.87 32.87
C GLU A 431 -1.96 -9.42 33.50
N GLY A 432 -0.89 -9.45 32.70
CA GLY A 432 0.44 -8.97 33.06
C GLY A 432 0.67 -7.51 32.65
N LEU A 433 1.41 -6.77 33.47
CA LEU A 433 1.98 -5.46 33.14
C LEU A 433 3.50 -5.54 33.28
N MET A 434 4.22 -5.26 32.21
CA MET A 434 5.67 -5.20 32.16
C MET A 434 6.10 -3.77 31.81
N LEU A 435 6.87 -3.16 32.71
CA LEU A 435 7.41 -1.82 32.50
C LEU A 435 8.92 -1.92 32.33
N VAL A 436 9.44 -1.33 31.26
CA VAL A 436 10.87 -1.32 30.93
C VAL A 436 11.36 0.12 30.90
N SER A 437 12.43 0.40 31.65
CA SER A 437 13.06 1.72 31.70
C SER A 437 14.57 1.58 31.71
N GLY A 438 15.28 2.51 31.06
CA GLY A 438 16.73 2.65 31.20
C GLY A 438 17.16 3.62 32.30
N THR A 439 16.21 4.25 32.99
CA THR A 439 16.52 5.28 34.01
C THR A 439 15.82 5.03 35.34
N GLY A 440 14.88 4.08 35.44
CA GLY A 440 14.22 3.64 36.66
C GLY A 440 12.73 3.97 36.74
N PHE A 441 12.17 3.81 37.94
CA PHE A 441 10.73 3.90 38.20
C PHE A 441 10.46 4.85 39.37
N THR A 442 9.34 5.57 39.33
CA THR A 442 8.89 6.43 40.43
C THR A 442 7.36 6.56 40.45
N ALA A 443 6.79 6.95 41.59
CA ALA A 443 5.39 7.37 41.66
C ALA A 443 5.25 8.83 42.13
N THR A 444 4.17 9.48 41.74
CA THR A 444 3.75 10.80 42.22
C THR A 444 2.25 10.77 42.52
N GLY A 445 1.76 11.71 43.35
CA GLY A 445 0.33 11.83 43.62
C GLY A 445 -0.33 10.54 44.14
N SER A 446 -1.37 10.08 43.44
CA SER A 446 -2.11 8.82 43.69
C SER A 446 -1.53 7.61 42.96
N GLY A 447 -0.37 7.76 42.32
CA GLY A 447 0.30 6.75 41.53
C GLY A 447 0.39 5.38 42.21
N MET A 448 -0.18 4.36 41.58
CA MET A 448 -0.04 2.96 41.99
C MET A 448 -0.19 2.02 40.81
N LEU A 449 0.42 0.83 40.89
CA LEU A 449 0.36 -0.18 39.85
C LEU A 449 -0.29 -1.46 40.39
N SER A 450 -1.24 -2.04 39.64
CA SER A 450 -1.85 -3.32 40.01
C SER A 450 -2.08 -4.17 38.77
N ALA A 451 -1.62 -5.42 38.79
CA ALA A 451 -1.83 -6.40 37.73
C ALA A 451 -1.83 -7.83 38.31
N GLY A 452 -2.20 -8.84 37.52
CA GLY A 452 -2.00 -10.24 37.89
C GLY A 452 -0.53 -10.59 38.07
N LYS A 453 0.31 -10.08 37.16
CA LYS A 453 1.77 -10.09 37.28
C LYS A 453 2.30 -8.70 36.95
N LEU A 454 3.04 -8.09 37.87
CA LEU A 454 3.76 -6.83 37.62
C LEU A 454 5.23 -7.15 37.43
N SER A 455 5.84 -6.69 36.33
CA SER A 455 7.27 -6.82 36.08
C SER A 455 7.89 -5.45 35.89
N LEU A 456 8.95 -5.15 36.64
CA LEU A 456 9.73 -3.92 36.52
C LEU A 456 11.15 -4.29 36.08
N ILE A 457 11.55 -3.77 34.93
CA ILE A 457 12.80 -4.15 34.26
C ILE A 457 13.66 -2.91 34.10
N ASP A 458 14.83 -2.89 34.76
CA ASP A 458 15.89 -1.98 34.34
C ASP A 458 16.58 -2.56 33.10
N GLY A 459 16.50 -1.83 31.99
CA GLY A 459 17.18 -2.19 30.75
C GLY A 459 18.56 -1.55 30.61
N SER A 460 19.06 -0.88 31.65
CA SER A 460 20.35 -0.19 31.64
C SER A 460 21.52 -1.09 32.07
N ALA A 461 22.73 -0.58 31.88
CA ALA A 461 23.96 -1.13 32.47
C ALA A 461 24.38 -0.41 33.76
N THR A 462 23.51 0.45 34.30
CA THR A 462 23.77 1.18 35.55
C THR A 462 23.26 0.37 36.71
N GLY A 463 24.11 0.04 37.69
CA GLY A 463 23.67 -0.63 38.91
C GLY A 463 22.65 0.19 39.68
N ARG A 464 21.54 -0.43 40.09
CA ARG A 464 20.43 0.18 40.80
C ARG A 464 20.34 -0.27 42.24
N SER A 465 19.71 0.57 43.06
CA SER A 465 19.30 0.19 44.40
C SER A 465 17.79 0.01 44.50
N TRP A 466 17.37 -1.23 44.66
CA TRP A 466 15.97 -1.65 44.78
C TRP A 466 15.61 -1.86 46.25
N LEU A 467 14.68 -1.07 46.76
CA LEU A 467 14.05 -1.30 48.06
C LEU A 467 12.64 -1.88 47.85
N VAL A 468 12.45 -3.12 48.30
CA VAL A 468 11.21 -3.88 48.15
C VAL A 468 10.54 -4.05 49.52
N ASP A 469 9.52 -3.26 49.78
CA ASP A 469 8.63 -3.40 50.96
C ASP A 469 7.38 -4.19 50.57
N PRO A 470 6.59 -4.76 51.51
CA PRO A 470 5.44 -5.62 51.20
C PRO A 470 4.37 -5.08 50.22
N SER A 471 4.31 -3.77 50.04
CA SER A 471 3.29 -3.11 49.20
C SER A 471 3.84 -2.03 48.26
N ARG A 472 5.16 -1.84 48.18
CA ARG A 472 5.78 -0.78 47.36
C ARG A 472 7.23 -1.10 47.01
N VAL A 473 7.70 -0.59 45.87
CA VAL A 473 9.09 -0.69 45.43
C VAL A 473 9.66 0.71 45.27
N SER A 474 10.92 0.94 45.62
CA SER A 474 11.66 2.17 45.32
C SER A 474 12.96 1.82 44.61
N VAL A 475 13.35 2.64 43.62
CA VAL A 475 14.58 2.49 42.85
C VAL A 475 15.41 3.76 43.04
N ASP A 476 16.69 3.61 43.41
CA ASP A 476 17.65 4.69 43.63
C ASP A 476 17.16 5.79 44.59
N GLY A 477 16.36 5.40 45.60
CA GLY A 477 15.80 6.33 46.59
C GLY A 477 14.68 7.22 46.07
N ARG A 478 14.16 6.96 44.86
CA ARG A 478 13.00 7.68 44.30
C ARG A 478 11.72 7.38 45.08
N ALA A 479 10.69 8.19 44.83
CA ALA A 479 9.39 8.02 45.47
C ALA A 479 8.85 6.59 45.17
N PRO A 480 8.51 5.80 46.22
CA PRO A 480 8.15 4.41 46.03
C PRO A 480 6.89 4.24 45.19
N VAL A 481 6.90 3.28 44.28
CA VAL A 481 5.75 2.83 43.47
C VAL A 481 4.95 1.80 44.27
N PRO A 482 3.71 2.11 44.71
CA PRO A 482 2.83 1.15 45.38
C PRO A 482 2.36 0.04 44.43
N TYR A 483 2.31 -1.20 44.93
CA TYR A 483 1.85 -2.39 44.20
C TYR A 483 0.98 -3.36 45.01
N GLY A 484 0.58 -3.00 46.24
CA GLY A 484 0.11 -3.93 47.28
C GLY A 484 -1.10 -4.86 46.99
N SER A 485 -1.77 -4.73 45.84
CA SER A 485 -2.82 -5.64 45.36
C SER A 485 -2.32 -6.67 44.32
N THR A 486 -1.05 -6.62 43.93
CA THR A 486 -0.45 -7.50 42.92
C THR A 486 -0.01 -8.82 43.57
N PRO A 487 -0.48 -9.99 43.10
CA PRO A 487 -0.11 -11.28 43.69
C PRO A 487 1.28 -11.76 43.26
N ALA A 488 1.83 -11.26 42.15
CA ALA A 488 3.17 -11.60 41.68
C ALA A 488 3.93 -10.36 41.19
N LEU A 489 5.09 -10.09 41.79
CA LEU A 489 6.02 -9.04 41.37
C LEU A 489 7.33 -9.67 40.87
N THR A 490 7.78 -9.25 39.70
CA THR A 490 9.06 -9.62 39.12
C THR A 490 9.93 -8.38 38.97
N LEU A 491 11.18 -8.46 39.43
CA LEU A 491 12.16 -7.37 39.32
C LEU A 491 13.38 -7.89 38.55
N HIS A 492 13.84 -7.12 37.56
CA HIS A 492 15.07 -7.38 36.82
C HIS A 492 16.04 -6.20 36.99
N GLY A 493 17.23 -6.47 37.52
CA GLY A 493 18.27 -5.47 37.83
C GLY A 493 19.01 -4.91 36.62
N GLY A 494 19.17 -5.72 35.57
CA GLY A 494 19.83 -5.32 34.34
C GLY A 494 21.24 -5.91 34.26
N SER A 495 22.21 -5.16 33.73
CA SER A 495 23.62 -5.60 33.67
C SER A 495 24.54 -4.77 34.57
N GLY A 496 23.95 -3.94 35.42
CA GLY A 496 24.67 -3.20 36.45
C GLY A 496 25.12 -4.12 37.58
N ALA A 497 25.77 -3.55 38.60
CA ALA A 497 25.89 -4.22 39.90
C ALA A 497 24.72 -3.74 40.76
N ASP A 498 23.67 -4.54 40.81
CA ASP A 498 22.40 -4.21 41.42
C ASP A 498 22.34 -4.61 42.89
N THR A 499 21.59 -3.84 43.68
CA THR A 499 21.39 -4.10 45.10
C THR A 499 19.90 -4.23 45.39
N PHE A 500 19.49 -5.33 46.00
CA PHE A 500 18.10 -5.60 46.36
C PHE A 500 17.96 -5.71 47.89
N ALA A 501 17.27 -4.76 48.50
CA ALA A 501 16.89 -4.81 49.91
C ALA A 501 15.40 -5.20 50.03
N VAL A 502 15.12 -6.42 50.50
CA VAL A 502 13.81 -7.06 50.35
C VAL A 502 13.21 -7.43 51.70
N LYS A 503 11.97 -7.00 51.92
CA LYS A 503 11.10 -7.46 53.02
C LYS A 503 9.96 -8.31 52.47
N PRO A 504 9.61 -9.45 53.10
CA PRO A 504 8.68 -10.39 52.52
C PRO A 504 7.22 -9.95 52.67
N SER A 505 6.40 -10.18 51.64
CA SER A 505 4.95 -9.89 51.64
C SER A 505 4.13 -11.15 51.97
N PRO A 506 3.02 -11.03 52.72
CA PRO A 506 2.06 -12.10 52.88
C PRO A 506 1.10 -12.26 51.67
N LEU A 507 1.07 -11.29 50.74
CA LEU A 507 0.13 -11.26 49.62
C LEU A 507 0.80 -11.40 48.26
N THR A 508 2.07 -11.01 48.15
CA THR A 508 2.79 -10.93 46.88
C THR A 508 3.96 -11.90 46.86
N ALA A 509 4.01 -12.76 45.85
CA ALA A 509 5.18 -13.55 45.53
C ALA A 509 6.22 -12.68 44.80
N TYR A 510 7.49 -12.82 45.15
CA TYR A 510 8.59 -12.11 44.51
C TYR A 510 9.42 -13.06 43.65
N ALA A 511 9.73 -12.62 42.43
CA ALA A 511 10.82 -13.14 41.62
C ALA A 511 11.81 -12.01 41.39
N ILE A 512 13.06 -12.21 41.80
CA ILE A 512 14.12 -11.20 41.69
C ILE A 512 15.24 -11.80 40.87
N ASP A 513 15.59 -11.10 39.80
CA ASP A 513 16.64 -11.45 38.88
C ASP A 513 17.63 -10.28 38.86
N GLY A 514 18.86 -10.51 39.31
CA GLY A 514 19.91 -9.48 39.24
C GLY A 514 20.32 -9.18 37.81
N GLY A 515 20.25 -10.19 36.94
CA GLY A 515 20.86 -10.19 35.61
C GLY A 515 22.34 -10.58 35.65
N GLU A 516 23.05 -10.35 34.55
CA GLU A 516 24.49 -10.61 34.45
C GLU A 516 25.27 -9.33 34.74
N PRO A 517 25.93 -9.21 35.91
CA PRO A 517 26.60 -7.97 36.29
C PRO A 517 27.88 -7.75 35.48
N SER A 518 28.04 -6.53 34.96
CA SER A 518 29.22 -6.11 34.18
C SER A 518 30.46 -5.78 35.04
N THR A 519 30.35 -5.82 36.37
CA THR A 519 31.43 -5.50 37.31
C THR A 519 31.51 -6.49 38.48
N SER A 520 32.67 -6.53 39.17
CA SER A 520 32.88 -7.33 40.39
C SER A 520 33.20 -6.41 41.58
N PRO A 521 32.56 -6.58 42.76
CA PRO A 521 31.47 -7.51 43.06
C PRO A 521 30.22 -7.22 42.21
N GLY A 522 29.48 -8.28 41.86
CA GLY A 522 28.25 -8.20 41.07
C GLY A 522 27.02 -7.86 41.93
N ASP A 523 25.88 -8.44 41.59
CA ASP A 523 24.63 -8.16 42.28
C ASP A 523 24.62 -8.63 43.74
N SER A 524 23.82 -7.95 44.57
CA SER A 524 23.67 -8.29 45.98
C SER A 524 22.20 -8.30 46.41
N LEU A 525 21.84 -9.29 47.22
CA LEU A 525 20.52 -9.44 47.83
C LEU A 525 20.63 -9.38 49.35
N ALA A 526 20.00 -8.38 49.96
CA ALA A 526 19.79 -8.26 51.38
C ALA A 526 18.33 -8.57 51.71
N TYR A 527 18.06 -9.78 52.22
CA TYR A 527 16.72 -10.22 52.57
C TYR A 527 16.48 -10.13 54.09
N ASP A 528 15.57 -9.25 54.51
CA ASP A 528 15.12 -9.14 55.90
C ASP A 528 13.89 -10.01 56.11
N ALA A 529 14.07 -11.19 56.70
CA ALA A 529 12.99 -12.13 56.98
C ALA A 529 11.88 -11.57 57.90
N GLY A 530 12.11 -10.45 58.59
CA GLY A 530 11.16 -9.89 59.56
C GLY A 530 10.88 -10.84 60.71
N GLY A 531 11.91 -11.58 61.16
CA GLY A 531 11.80 -12.57 62.23
C GLY A 531 11.15 -13.91 61.83
N ARG A 532 10.87 -14.14 60.54
CA ARG A 532 10.31 -15.41 60.03
C ARG A 532 11.41 -16.44 59.73
N THR A 533 11.05 -17.73 59.83
CA THR A 533 11.92 -18.83 59.39
C THR A 533 12.13 -18.75 57.89
N VAL A 534 13.39 -18.70 57.45
CA VAL A 534 13.78 -18.75 56.04
C VAL A 534 14.35 -20.13 55.75
N SER A 535 13.94 -20.72 54.63
CA SER A 535 14.53 -21.93 54.06
C SER A 535 14.90 -21.64 52.61
N GLY A 536 16.09 -22.03 52.17
CA GLY A 536 16.57 -21.80 50.82
C GLY A 536 18.01 -22.30 50.67
N ASP A 537 18.51 -22.28 49.44
CA ASP A 537 19.92 -22.52 49.18
C ASP A 537 20.73 -21.38 49.81
N THR A 538 21.56 -21.71 50.80
CA THR A 538 22.47 -20.75 51.45
C THR A 538 23.79 -20.63 50.71
N SER A 539 23.98 -21.45 49.66
CA SER A 539 25.09 -21.38 48.74
C SER A 539 24.66 -20.43 47.62
N PRO A 540 25.41 -19.35 47.34
CA PRO A 540 25.23 -18.66 46.07
C PRO A 540 25.34 -19.72 44.96
N PRO A 541 24.49 -19.70 43.91
CA PRO A 541 24.84 -20.44 42.71
C PRO A 541 26.24 -19.98 42.30
N ASP A 542 27.17 -20.92 42.18
CA ASP A 542 28.51 -20.67 41.69
C ASP A 542 28.36 -19.95 40.35
N GLY A 543 28.68 -18.65 40.33
CA GLY A 543 28.52 -17.82 39.14
C GLY A 543 29.30 -18.43 37.99
N GLU A 544 28.59 -18.89 36.97
CA GLU A 544 29.09 -19.01 35.60
C GLU A 544 28.49 -17.90 34.75
#